data_AF-A0A3C1D6I5-F1
#
_entry.id   AF-A0A3C1D6I5-F1
#
_cell.length_a   1.000
_cell.length_b   1.000
_cell.length_c   1.000
_cell.angle_alpha   90.00
_cell.angle_beta   90.00
_cell.angle_gamma   90.00
#
_symmetry.space_group_name_H-M   'P 1'
#
loop_
_entity.id
_entity.type
_entity.pdbx_description
1 polymer ?
#
loop_
_entity_poly.entity_id
_entity_poly.type
_entity_poly.pdbx_seq_one_letter_code
_entity_poly.pdbx_strand_id
1 'polypeptide(L)' 'EVVAVADETGVRLSVVNDGDLAAPPAPGFGLIGMSERAALLGGTCEAGPRPDGGWTVTATLPRVGWAP' A
#
# COMPACT_ATOMS: atom_id res chain seq x y z
N GLU A 1 11.87 4.29 -1.99
CA GLU A 1 11.94 4.28 -0.52
C GLU A 1 10.87 3.36 0.08
N VAL A 2 11.14 2.75 1.25
CA VAL A 2 10.15 1.99 2.02
C VAL A 2 10.13 2.54 3.44
N VAL A 3 8.96 2.96 3.92
CA VAL A 3 8.78 3.56 5.25
C VAL A 3 7.62 2.87 5.97
N ALA A 4 7.83 2.49 7.22
CA ALA A 4 6.78 1.99 8.10
C ALA A 4 6.70 2.85 9.36
N VAL A 5 5.49 3.31 9.68
CA VAL A 5 5.19 4.04 10.91
C VAL A 5 4.17 3.22 11.70
N ALA A 6 4.43 3.03 12.99
CA ALA A 6 3.56 2.28 13.88
C ALA A 6 3.19 3.12 15.10
N ASP A 7 1.96 2.97 15.56
CA ASP A 7 1.45 3.54 16.79
C ASP A 7 0.52 2.53 17.52
N GLU A 8 -0.20 3.00 18.54
CA GLU A 8 -1.14 2.18 19.31
C GLU A 8 -2.34 1.70 18.47
N THR A 9 -2.67 2.42 17.39
CA THR A 9 -3.83 2.13 16.53
C THR A 9 -3.50 1.17 15.40
N GLY A 10 -2.24 1.12 14.95
CA GLY A 10 -1.83 0.21 13.90
C GLY A 10 -0.51 0.55 13.24
N VAL A 11 -0.38 0.14 11.98
CA VAL A 11 0.80 0.34 11.14
C VAL A 11 0.39 0.95 9.81
N ARG A 12 1.11 1.99 9.39
CA ARG A 12 1.09 2.50 8.02
C ARG A 12 2.41 2.16 7.34
N LEU A 13 2.34 1.42 6.24
CA LEU A 13 3.46 1.09 5.36
C LEU A 13 3.32 1.89 4.07
N SER A 14 4.38 2.54 3.62
CA SER A 14 4.45 3.22 2.33
C SER A 14 5.67 2.74 1.55
N VAL A 15 5.46 2.40 0.28
CA VAL A 15 6.50 2.13 -0.70
C VAL A 15 6.41 3.20 -1.76
N VAL A 16 7.45 4.01 -1.87
CA VAL A 16 7.55 5.11 -2.83
C VAL A 16 8.59 4.76 -3.88
N ASN A 17 8.22 4.90 -5.15
CA ASN A 17 9.15 4.86 -6.27
C ASN A 17 9.18 6.25 -6.90
N ASP A 18 10.31 6.94 -6.80
CA ASP A 18 10.49 8.31 -7.33
C ASP A 18 10.82 8.32 -8.83
N GLY A 19 11.10 7.15 -9.42
CA GLY A 19 11.41 7.04 -10.84
C GLY A 19 10.19 7.32 -11.73
N ASP A 20 10.44 7.93 -12.88
CA ASP A 20 9.42 8.16 -13.90
C ASP A 20 8.88 6.81 -14.42
N LEU A 21 7.58 6.57 -14.26
CA LEU A 21 6.97 5.36 -14.78
C LEU A 21 6.75 5.56 -16.28
N ALA A 22 7.68 5.04 -17.09
CA ALA A 22 7.61 5.10 -18.56
C ALA A 22 6.27 4.56 -19.13
N ALA A 23 5.55 3.75 -18.37
CA ALA A 23 4.16 3.37 -18.62
C ALA A 23 3.47 2.99 -17.28
N PRO A 24 2.12 3.08 -17.20
CA PRO A 24 1.40 2.51 -16.07
C PRO A 24 1.77 1.03 -15.90
N PRO A 25 1.99 0.54 -14.67
CA PRO A 25 2.26 -0.87 -14.45
C PRO A 25 1.10 -1.70 -15.03
N ALA A 26 1.44 -2.77 -15.75
CA ALA A 26 0.44 -3.69 -16.26
C ALA A 26 -0.39 -4.27 -15.08
N PRO A 27 -1.68 -4.53 -15.25
CA PRO A 27 -2.48 -5.22 -14.25
C PRO A 27 -1.77 -6.52 -13.84
N GLY A 28 -1.56 -6.69 -12.53
CA GLY A 28 -0.81 -7.82 -11.99
C GLY A 28 -1.31 -8.22 -10.62
N PHE A 29 -1.09 -9.48 -10.26
CA PHE A 29 -1.59 -10.07 -9.02
C PHE A 29 -0.95 -9.49 -7.75
N GLY A 30 0.16 -8.75 -7.89
CA GLY A 30 0.85 -8.12 -6.76
C GLY A 30 -0.05 -7.12 -6.02
N LEU A 31 -0.56 -6.10 -6.73
CA LEU A 31 -1.42 -5.06 -6.14
C LEU A 31 -2.75 -5.65 -5.65
N ILE A 32 -3.37 -6.52 -6.46
CA ILE A 32 -4.63 -7.19 -6.10
C ILE A 32 -4.47 -7.96 -4.79
N GLY A 33 -3.46 -8.83 -4.71
CA GLY A 33 -3.22 -9.61 -3.50
C GLY A 33 -2.85 -8.76 -2.29
N MET A 34 -2.22 -7.59 -2.47
CA MET A 34 -1.96 -6.67 -1.36
C MET A 34 -3.26 -6.04 -0.84
N SER A 35 -4.17 -5.62 -1.72
CA SER A 35 -5.48 -5.09 -1.32
C SER A 35 -6.33 -6.16 -0.63
N GLU A 36 -6.36 -7.39 -1.14
CA GLU A 36 -7.07 -8.50 -0.52
C GLU A 36 -6.53 -8.81 0.88
N ARG A 37 -5.20 -8.93 1.03
CA ARG A 37 -4.58 -9.22 2.34
C ARG A 37 -4.78 -8.09 3.34
N ALA A 38 -4.71 -6.83 2.91
CA ALA A 38 -5.01 -5.70 3.79
C ALA A 38 -6.47 -5.74 4.26
N ALA A 39 -7.41 -6.00 3.35
CA ALA A 39 -8.83 -6.12 3.68
C ALA A 39 -9.12 -7.28 4.64
N LEU A 40 -8.49 -8.45 4.45
CA LEU A 40 -8.62 -9.61 5.36
C LEU A 40 -8.22 -9.27 6.80
N LEU A 41 -7.30 -8.33 6.98
CA LEU A 41 -6.85 -7.85 8.29
C LEU A 41 -7.66 -6.64 8.81
N GLY A 42 -8.73 -6.23 8.12
CA GLY A 42 -9.52 -5.04 8.46
C GLY A 42 -8.81 -3.72 8.12
N GLY A 43 -7.81 -3.77 7.25
CA GLY A 43 -7.03 -2.62 6.78
C GLY A 43 -7.36 -2.20 5.34
N THR A 44 -6.55 -1.31 4.81
CA THR A 44 -6.66 -0.79 3.43
C THR A 44 -5.31 -0.87 2.72
N CYS A 45 -5.34 -0.95 1.38
CA CYS A 45 -4.16 -0.81 0.54
C CYS A 45 -4.54 -0.04 -0.74
N GLU A 46 -3.84 1.05 -0.99
CA GLU A 46 -4.02 1.94 -2.13
C GLU A 46 -2.72 2.01 -2.92
N ALA A 47 -2.83 2.02 -4.25
CA ALA A 47 -1.69 2.12 -5.14
C ALA A 47 -1.99 3.11 -6.26
N GLY A 48 -1.09 4.06 -6.53
CA GLY A 48 -1.32 5.07 -7.56
C GLY A 48 -0.12 5.96 -7.85
N PRO A 49 -0.21 6.76 -8.93
CA PRO A 49 0.80 7.75 -9.27
C PRO A 49 0.83 8.87 -8.23
N ARG A 50 2.01 9.46 -8.02
CA ARG A 50 2.12 10.66 -7.18
C ARG A 50 2.01 11.95 -8.01
N PRO A 51 1.51 13.05 -7.42
CA PRO A 51 1.40 14.34 -8.13
C PRO A 51 2.73 14.91 -8.64
N ASP A 52 3.84 14.59 -7.97
CA ASP A 52 5.20 15.03 -8.29
C ASP A 52 5.99 14.00 -9.11
N GLY A 53 5.31 12.97 -9.61
CA GLY A 53 5.92 11.88 -10.38
C GLY A 53 6.22 10.65 -9.54
N GLY A 54 6.32 9.52 -10.24
CA GLY A 54 6.53 8.22 -9.61
C GLY A 54 5.25 7.56 -9.11
N TRP A 55 5.39 6.60 -8.20
CA TRP A 55 4.31 5.73 -7.74
C TRP A 55 4.39 5.49 -6.24
N THR A 56 3.24 5.34 -5.60
CA THR A 56 3.16 4.95 -4.19
C THR A 56 2.19 3.81 -4.00
N VAL A 57 2.59 2.89 -3.13
CA VAL A 57 1.69 1.91 -2.52
C VAL A 57 1.64 2.21 -1.02
N THR A 58 0.44 2.41 -0.48
CA THR A 58 0.22 2.66 0.94
C THR A 58 -0.72 1.61 1.51
N ALA A 59 -0.27 0.89 2.54
CA ALA A 59 -1.11 -0.02 3.30
C ALA A 59 -1.30 0.51 4.74
N THR A 60 -2.53 0.48 5.23
CA THR A 60 -2.86 0.79 6.63
C THR A 60 -3.47 -0.45 7.26
N LEU A 61 -2.88 -0.96 8.34
CA LEU A 61 -3.32 -2.16 9.04
C LEU A 61 -3.61 -1.84 10.51
N PRO A 62 -4.75 -2.27 11.06
CA PRO A 62 -5.05 -2.06 12.48
C PRO A 62 -4.12 -2.91 13.37
N ARG A 63 -3.91 -2.45 14.62
CA ARG A 63 -3.09 -3.15 15.64
C ARG A 63 -3.57 -4.58 15.91
N VAL A 64 -4.89 -4.79 15.83
CA VAL A 64 -5.54 -6.08 15.98
C VAL A 64 -6.24 -6.38 14.66
N GLY A 65 -5.73 -7.38 13.93
CA GLY A 65 -6.21 -7.69 12.58
C GLY A 65 -6.93 -9.03 12.53
N TRP A 66 -8.20 -9.00 12.15
CA TRP A 66 -9.00 -10.09 11.56
C TRP A 66 -10.40 -9.54 11.26
N ALA A 67 -10.86 -9.62 10.01
CA ALA A 67 -12.25 -9.34 9.64
C ALA A 67 -13.05 -10.66 9.54
N PRO A 68 -14.16 -10.84 10.30
CA PRO A 68 -15.01 -12.02 10.21
C PRO A 68 -15.80 -12.11 8.90
#